data_AF-A0A0K9NH58-F1
#
_entry.id   AF-A0A0K9NH58-F1
#
_cell.length_a   1.000
_cell.length_b   1.000
_cell.length_c   1.000
_cell.angle_alpha   90.00
_cell.angle_beta   90.00
_cell.angle_gamma   90.00
#
_symmetry.space_group_name_H-M   'P 1'
#
loop_
_entity.id
_entity.type
_entity.pdbx_description
1 polymer ?
#
loop_
_entity_poly.entity_id
_entity_poly.type
_entity_poly.pdbx_seq_one_letter_code
_entity_poly.pdbx_strand_id
1 'polypeptide(L)'
;MDRDVMKKLWDNYYVPYIKGYFTSIGRFRSDDMKTGDLIVAIGSSSGGSYYAQEVTVGDNDPYPIETMVMPVPNFEGTDPVVTQQGAGMAVVKSDKVKEDAAAAFLKWFTDVDANSRFSMASSYLPVKKSANDMESLENVVKENGIEWNDIVRDTIEVAFEECNTYDLYTMTPFEGSDNCRYIVEDSLQQKAAADRETVKKQMEAGASLEEAVSGLVTEENFETWYNELSTQLKEAVQS
;
A
#
# COMPACT_ATOMS: atom_id res chain seq x y z
N MET A 1 21.04 -3.73 -8.87
CA MET A 1 20.31 -3.55 -7.59
C MET A 1 21.33 -3.55 -6.47
N ASP A 2 21.06 -2.84 -5.38
CA ASP A 2 21.91 -2.87 -4.19
C ASP A 2 21.61 -4.14 -3.39
N ARG A 3 22.61 -5.01 -3.22
CA ARG A 3 22.44 -6.31 -2.58
C ARG A 3 22.04 -6.19 -1.11
N ASP A 4 22.63 -5.24 -0.38
CA ASP A 4 22.41 -5.09 1.05
C ASP A 4 21.00 -4.55 1.33
N VAL A 5 20.51 -3.66 0.46
CA VAL A 5 19.10 -3.23 0.47
C VAL A 5 18.16 -4.41 0.23
N MET A 6 18.42 -5.23 -0.79
CA MET A 6 17.59 -6.41 -1.07
C MET A 6 17.62 -7.42 0.09
N LYS A 7 18.78 -7.59 0.75
CA LYS A 7 18.91 -8.45 1.92
C LYS A 7 18.09 -7.91 3.10
N LYS A 8 18.11 -6.59 3.32
CA LYS A 8 17.28 -5.95 4.36
C LYS A 8 15.79 -6.16 4.10
N LEU A 9 15.34 -6.06 2.84
CA LEU A 9 13.96 -6.37 2.45
C LEU A 9 13.62 -7.85 2.68
N TRP A 10 14.50 -8.76 2.30
CA TRP A 10 14.35 -10.19 2.55
C TRP A 10 14.20 -10.49 4.06
N ASP A 11 15.07 -9.92 4.89
CA ASP A 11 15.07 -10.16 6.33
C ASP A 11 13.83 -9.61 7.04
N ASN A 12 13.21 -8.55 6.49
CA ASN A 12 12.06 -7.89 7.11
C ASN A 12 10.71 -8.23 6.46
N TYR A 13 10.70 -8.84 5.27
CA TYR A 13 9.48 -9.30 4.61
C TYR A 13 9.45 -10.83 4.45
N TYR A 14 10.42 -11.42 3.73
CA TYR A 14 10.41 -12.86 3.44
C TYR A 14 10.54 -13.70 4.72
N VAL A 15 11.50 -13.39 5.60
CA VAL A 15 11.73 -14.20 6.81
C VAL A 15 10.51 -14.19 7.74
N PRO A 16 9.89 -13.04 8.08
CA PRO A 16 8.66 -13.04 8.87
C PRO A 16 7.47 -13.68 8.15
N TYR A 17 7.39 -13.58 6.82
CA TYR A 17 6.35 -14.22 6.01
C TYR A 17 6.37 -15.74 6.13
N ILE A 18 7.54 -16.37 5.93
CA ILE A 18 7.63 -17.83 6.05
C ILE A 18 7.44 -18.32 7.49
N LYS A 19 7.67 -17.45 8.48
CA LYS A 19 7.35 -17.71 9.89
C LYS A 19 5.85 -17.60 10.20
N GLY A 20 5.05 -17.05 9.28
CA GLY A 20 3.60 -16.94 9.42
C GLY A 20 3.11 -15.65 10.07
N TYR A 21 3.91 -14.57 10.03
CA TYR A 21 3.50 -13.28 10.61
C TYR A 21 2.61 -12.45 9.68
N PHE A 22 2.45 -12.87 8.43
CA PHE A 22 1.56 -12.25 7.45
C PHE A 22 0.41 -13.19 7.11
N THR A 23 -0.76 -12.61 6.83
CA THR A 23 -1.92 -13.33 6.30
C THR A 23 -2.56 -12.57 5.15
N SER A 24 -3.24 -13.30 4.28
CA SER A 24 -3.96 -12.80 3.11
C SER A 24 -5.05 -13.81 2.78
N ILE A 25 -6.29 -13.53 3.20
CA ILE A 25 -7.41 -14.47 3.14
C ILE A 25 -8.28 -14.18 1.91
N GLY A 26 -8.83 -12.96 1.84
CA GLY A 26 -9.75 -12.54 0.80
C GLY A 26 -9.08 -11.90 -0.41
N ARG A 27 -9.88 -11.15 -1.20
CA ARG A 27 -9.36 -10.32 -2.29
C ARG A 27 -8.78 -9.00 -1.79
N PHE A 28 -9.40 -8.41 -0.75
CA PHE A 28 -9.01 -7.12 -0.20
C PHE A 28 -8.57 -7.30 1.25
N ARG A 29 -7.39 -6.76 1.60
CA ARG A 29 -6.89 -6.79 2.99
C ARG A 29 -7.80 -6.03 3.96
N SER A 30 -8.53 -5.03 3.48
CA SER A 30 -9.56 -4.33 4.27
C SER A 30 -10.73 -5.23 4.69
N ASP A 31 -11.03 -6.29 3.94
CA ASP A 31 -12.02 -7.29 4.36
C ASP A 31 -11.42 -8.25 5.39
N ASP A 32 -10.15 -8.63 5.22
CA ASP A 32 -9.45 -9.47 6.21
C ASP A 32 -9.35 -8.79 7.58
N MET A 33 -9.34 -7.45 7.64
CA MET A 33 -9.38 -6.72 8.93
C MET A 33 -10.64 -7.03 9.74
N LYS A 34 -11.72 -7.47 9.09
CA LYS A 34 -13.00 -7.77 9.75
C LYS A 34 -13.02 -9.16 10.40
N THR A 35 -11.99 -9.99 10.21
CA THR A 35 -11.98 -11.37 10.76
C THR A 35 -11.41 -11.45 12.17
N GLY A 36 -10.71 -10.39 12.61
CA GLY A 36 -9.94 -10.39 13.87
C GLY A 36 -8.60 -11.14 13.79
N ASP A 37 -8.20 -11.63 12.61
CA ASP A 37 -6.89 -12.29 12.41
C ASP A 37 -5.75 -11.28 12.22
N LEU A 38 -6.08 -10.01 11.95
CA LEU A 38 -5.12 -8.93 11.70
C LEU A 38 -5.08 -7.95 12.88
N ILE A 39 -3.87 -7.74 13.41
CA ILE A 39 -3.60 -6.68 14.40
C ILE A 39 -3.10 -5.37 13.77
N VAL A 40 -2.55 -5.45 12.55
CA VAL A 40 -2.01 -4.31 11.79
C VAL A 40 -2.31 -4.53 10.31
N ALA A 41 -2.69 -3.46 9.62
CA ALA A 41 -2.82 -3.43 8.16
C ALA A 41 -2.13 -2.17 7.61
N ILE A 42 -1.46 -2.32 6.47
CA ILE A 42 -0.90 -1.20 5.71
C ILE A 42 -1.72 -1.09 4.42
N GLY A 43 -2.20 0.11 4.09
CA GLY A 43 -2.99 0.33 2.89
C GLY A 43 -3.03 1.78 2.45
N SER A 44 -3.69 2.01 1.32
CA SER A 44 -3.90 3.35 0.76
C SER A 44 -4.80 4.19 1.66
N SER A 45 -4.52 5.48 1.79
CA SER A 45 -5.40 6.44 2.47
C SER A 45 -6.81 6.47 1.88
N SER A 46 -6.93 6.26 0.56
CA SER A 46 -8.23 6.11 -0.12
C SER A 46 -9.04 4.89 0.31
N GLY A 47 -8.42 3.96 1.03
CA GLY A 47 -9.07 2.79 1.61
C GLY A 47 -9.72 3.05 2.97
N GLY A 48 -9.54 4.23 3.57
CA GLY A 48 -9.96 4.52 4.96
C GLY A 48 -11.43 4.19 5.25
N SER A 49 -12.33 4.45 4.29
CA SER A 49 -13.77 4.15 4.42
C SER A 49 -14.10 2.65 4.43
N TYR A 50 -13.17 1.79 4.03
CA TYR A 50 -13.32 0.34 4.02
C TYR A 50 -12.68 -0.36 5.23
N TYR A 51 -11.94 0.37 6.06
CA TYR A 51 -11.28 -0.20 7.23
C TYR A 51 -12.30 -0.55 8.31
N ALA A 52 -12.03 -1.67 8.99
CA ALA A 52 -12.95 -2.28 9.94
C ALA A 52 -13.14 -1.38 11.18
N GLN A 53 -14.41 -1.17 11.56
CA GLN A 53 -14.80 -0.58 12.85
C GLN A 53 -15.32 -1.64 13.83
N GLU A 54 -15.55 -2.86 13.33
CA GLU A 54 -15.97 -4.03 14.07
C GLU A 54 -15.34 -5.26 13.44
N VAL A 55 -15.21 -6.34 14.22
CA VAL A 55 -14.70 -7.62 13.75
C VAL A 55 -15.63 -8.75 14.13
N THR A 56 -15.60 -9.80 13.31
CA THR A 56 -16.35 -11.04 13.48
C THR A 56 -15.34 -12.18 13.57
N VAL A 57 -15.19 -12.75 14.76
CA VAL A 57 -14.24 -13.86 15.01
C VAL A 57 -14.99 -15.19 14.99
N GLY A 58 -14.74 -16.01 13.96
CA GLY A 58 -15.44 -17.28 13.78
C GLY A 58 -16.95 -17.08 13.60
N ASP A 59 -17.75 -17.86 14.32
CA ASP A 59 -19.21 -17.81 14.28
C ASP A 59 -19.81 -16.88 15.35
N ASN A 60 -19.01 -16.04 16.00
CA ASN A 60 -19.48 -15.10 17.02
C ASN A 60 -20.16 -13.88 16.40
N ASP A 61 -21.00 -13.19 17.18
CA ASP A 61 -21.56 -11.90 16.78
C ASP A 61 -20.45 -10.85 16.59
N PRO A 62 -20.60 -9.92 15.62
CA PRO A 62 -19.66 -8.81 15.44
C PRO A 62 -19.54 -7.96 16.72
N TYR A 63 -18.34 -7.50 17.02
CA TYR A 63 -18.09 -6.55 18.12
C TYR A 63 -17.22 -5.38 17.66
N PRO A 64 -17.46 -4.17 18.21
CA PRO A 64 -16.72 -2.97 17.82
C PRO A 64 -15.27 -3.05 18.25
N ILE A 65 -14.39 -2.42 17.48
CA ILE A 65 -12.97 -2.29 17.78
C ILE A 65 -12.57 -0.82 17.81
N GLU A 66 -11.53 -0.52 18.59
CA GLU A 66 -10.80 0.74 18.48
C GLU A 66 -9.66 0.56 17.46
N THR A 67 -9.46 1.56 16.63
CA THR A 67 -8.38 1.56 15.63
C THR A 67 -7.50 2.77 15.83
N MET A 68 -6.24 2.64 15.43
CA MET A 68 -5.27 3.73 15.45
C MET A 68 -4.66 3.80 14.06
N VAL A 69 -4.67 4.99 13.47
CA VAL A 69 -3.95 5.25 12.22
C VAL A 69 -2.58 5.82 12.57
N MET A 70 -1.53 5.27 11.96
CA MET A 70 -0.14 5.66 12.19
C MET A 70 0.57 5.89 10.86
N PRO A 71 1.61 6.73 10.81
CA PRO A 71 2.45 6.86 9.64
C PRO A 71 3.04 5.52 9.20
N VAL A 72 3.28 5.35 7.91
CA VAL A 72 3.90 4.16 7.34
C VAL A 72 5.27 3.92 8.00
N PRO A 73 5.59 2.67 8.42
CA PRO A 73 6.87 2.38 9.04
C PRO A 73 8.01 2.55 8.04
N ASN A 74 9.12 3.13 8.51
CA ASN A 74 10.35 3.29 7.76
C ASN A 74 11.46 2.41 8.36
N PHE A 75 12.48 2.11 7.55
CA PHE A 75 13.63 1.37 8.05
C PHE A 75 14.48 2.24 8.98
N GLU A 76 14.98 1.64 10.06
CA GLU A 76 15.88 2.35 10.97
C GLU A 76 17.10 2.90 10.22
N GLY A 77 17.43 4.17 10.50
CA GLY A 77 18.56 4.89 9.93
C GLY A 77 18.34 5.42 8.52
N THR A 78 17.12 5.38 7.98
CA THR A 78 16.80 5.96 6.66
C THR A 78 15.95 7.22 6.80
N ASP A 79 16.05 8.11 5.81
CA ASP A 79 15.08 9.19 5.66
C ASP A 79 13.69 8.60 5.36
N PRO A 80 12.61 9.21 5.87
CA PRO A 80 11.28 8.69 5.70
C PRO A 80 10.78 8.91 4.27
N VAL A 81 10.30 7.84 3.63
CA VAL A 81 9.81 7.85 2.25
C VAL A 81 8.45 7.15 2.20
N VAL A 82 7.47 7.77 1.54
CA VAL A 82 6.16 7.15 1.30
C VAL A 82 5.84 7.14 -0.19
N THR A 83 5.19 6.06 -0.63
CA THR A 83 4.76 5.96 -2.03
C THR A 83 3.55 6.86 -2.25
N GLN A 84 3.67 7.82 -3.18
CA GLN A 84 2.55 8.59 -3.69
C GLN A 84 2.02 7.92 -4.96
N GLN A 85 0.84 7.31 -4.83
CA GLN A 85 0.17 6.64 -5.95
C GLN A 85 -1.33 6.95 -5.95
N GLY A 86 -1.90 7.04 -7.14
CA GLY A 86 -3.32 7.30 -7.36
C GLY A 86 -3.61 7.37 -8.85
N ALA A 87 -4.83 7.75 -9.20
CA ALA A 87 -5.19 8.00 -10.59
C ALA A 87 -4.80 9.43 -11.00
N GLY A 88 -4.18 9.56 -12.17
CA GLY A 88 -4.03 10.83 -12.88
C GLY A 88 -5.12 11.00 -13.94
N MET A 89 -5.29 12.24 -14.39
CA MET A 89 -6.15 12.55 -15.55
C MET A 89 -5.29 13.08 -16.69
N ALA A 90 -5.54 12.58 -17.91
CA ALA A 90 -4.85 13.02 -19.11
C ALA A 90 -5.86 13.38 -20.21
N VAL A 91 -5.52 14.39 -21.01
CA VAL A 91 -6.29 14.76 -22.21
C VAL A 91 -5.66 14.05 -23.41
N VAL A 92 -6.43 13.18 -24.05
CA VAL A 92 -6.00 12.53 -25.30
C VAL A 92 -6.15 13.49 -26.47
N LYS A 93 -5.26 13.36 -27.46
CA LYS A 93 -5.28 14.19 -28.68
C LYS A 93 -6.65 14.13 -29.36
N SER A 94 -7.23 15.29 -29.64
CA SER A 94 -8.56 15.43 -30.23
C SER A 94 -8.64 16.69 -31.11
N ASP A 95 -9.83 17.28 -31.23
CA ASP A 95 -10.01 18.62 -31.78
C ASP A 95 -9.86 19.71 -30.70
N LYS A 96 -9.49 20.91 -31.13
CA LYS A 96 -9.22 22.05 -30.25
C LYS A 96 -10.37 22.35 -29.29
N VAL A 97 -11.62 22.22 -29.74
CA VAL A 97 -12.78 22.54 -28.89
C VAL A 97 -12.90 21.56 -27.73
N LYS A 98 -12.74 20.25 -27.99
CA LYS A 98 -12.75 19.23 -26.94
C LYS A 98 -11.56 19.35 -26.00
N GLU A 99 -10.38 19.61 -26.55
CA GLU A 99 -9.16 19.79 -25.73
C GLU A 99 -9.29 21.01 -24.81
N ASP A 100 -9.76 22.15 -25.31
CA ASP A 100 -9.99 23.36 -24.52
C ASP A 100 -11.06 23.12 -23.43
N ALA A 101 -12.15 22.42 -23.76
CA ALA A 101 -13.20 22.08 -22.80
C ALA A 101 -12.71 21.12 -21.70
N ALA A 102 -11.93 20.10 -22.06
CA ALA A 102 -11.33 19.17 -21.10
C ALA A 102 -10.34 19.89 -20.16
N ALA A 103 -9.50 20.77 -20.71
CA ALA A 103 -8.59 21.59 -19.91
C ALA A 103 -9.32 22.52 -18.95
N ALA A 104 -10.42 23.15 -19.39
CA ALA A 104 -11.25 23.98 -18.53
C ALA A 104 -11.89 23.18 -17.39
N PHE A 105 -12.41 21.98 -17.68
CA PHE A 105 -12.94 21.08 -16.66
C PHE A 105 -11.87 20.66 -15.65
N LEU A 106 -10.69 20.21 -16.11
CA LEU A 106 -9.61 19.79 -15.22
C LEU A 106 -9.12 20.93 -14.33
N LYS A 107 -9.05 22.15 -14.86
CA LYS A 107 -8.71 23.34 -14.06
C LYS A 107 -9.73 23.57 -12.94
N TRP A 108 -11.02 23.47 -13.23
CA TRP A 108 -12.07 23.59 -12.22
C TRP A 108 -12.04 22.43 -11.22
N PHE A 109 -11.97 21.20 -11.70
CA PHE A 109 -12.04 19.99 -10.88
C PHE A 109 -10.86 19.84 -9.91
N THR A 110 -9.69 20.35 -10.31
CA THR A 110 -8.47 20.36 -9.47
C THR A 110 -8.30 21.65 -8.67
N ASP A 111 -9.26 22.57 -8.71
CA ASP A 111 -9.28 23.75 -7.84
C ASP A 111 -9.71 23.38 -6.42
N VAL A 112 -9.34 24.20 -5.44
CA VAL A 112 -9.45 23.90 -4.00
C VAL A 112 -10.85 23.42 -3.61
N ASP A 113 -11.90 24.16 -3.98
CA ASP A 113 -13.28 23.87 -3.56
C ASP A 113 -13.85 22.60 -4.21
N ALA A 114 -13.76 22.46 -5.53
CA ALA A 114 -14.27 21.28 -6.24
C ALA A 114 -13.49 20.01 -5.86
N ASN A 115 -12.16 20.12 -5.77
CA ASN A 115 -11.32 18.98 -5.45
C ASN A 115 -11.50 18.52 -4.00
N SER A 116 -11.57 19.43 -3.03
CA SER A 116 -11.76 19.05 -1.62
C SER A 116 -13.06 18.28 -1.41
N ARG A 117 -14.16 18.72 -2.06
CA ARG A 117 -15.44 18.00 -2.01
C ARG A 117 -15.32 16.58 -2.59
N PHE A 118 -14.68 16.44 -3.74
CA PHE A 118 -14.44 15.13 -4.35
C PHE A 118 -13.59 14.24 -3.44
N SER A 119 -12.48 14.78 -2.92
CA SER A 119 -11.54 14.08 -2.05
C SER A 119 -12.22 13.56 -0.79
N MET A 120 -13.00 14.40 -0.10
CA MET A 120 -13.72 13.99 1.11
C MET A 120 -14.81 12.95 0.83
N ALA A 121 -15.53 13.06 -0.29
CA ALA A 121 -16.56 12.10 -0.68
C ALA A 121 -16.00 10.74 -1.16
N SER A 122 -14.72 10.68 -1.54
CA SER A 122 -14.09 9.48 -2.11
C SER A 122 -12.92 8.94 -1.27
N SER A 123 -12.70 9.51 -0.09
CA SER A 123 -11.53 9.27 0.78
C SER A 123 -10.17 9.55 0.12
N TYR A 124 -10.12 10.17 -1.05
CA TYR A 124 -8.87 10.65 -1.65
C TYR A 124 -8.35 11.90 -0.92
N LEU A 125 -7.09 12.24 -1.17
CA LEU A 125 -6.48 13.47 -0.67
C LEU A 125 -6.71 14.64 -1.64
N PRO A 126 -6.88 15.87 -1.14
CA PRO A 126 -6.83 17.07 -1.98
C PRO A 126 -5.48 17.23 -2.69
N VAL A 127 -5.48 17.64 -3.95
CA VAL A 127 -4.28 17.73 -4.82
C VAL A 127 -3.57 19.08 -4.73
N LYS A 128 -4.17 20.06 -4.05
CA LYS A 128 -3.56 21.39 -3.84
C LYS A 128 -2.99 21.47 -2.44
N LYS A 129 -1.73 21.92 -2.32
CA LYS A 129 -1.10 22.14 -1.02
C LYS A 129 -1.90 23.09 -0.11
N SER A 130 -2.55 24.10 -0.69
CA SER A 130 -3.41 25.03 0.06
C SER A 130 -4.70 24.39 0.62
N ALA A 131 -5.05 23.18 0.18
CA ALA A 131 -6.18 22.39 0.69
C ALA A 131 -5.74 21.31 1.69
N ASN A 132 -4.44 21.22 1.98
CA ASN A 132 -3.88 20.36 3.03
C ASN A 132 -4.00 21.10 4.38
N ASP A 133 -5.25 21.26 4.82
CA ASP A 133 -5.63 21.93 6.06
C ASP A 133 -6.89 21.27 6.64
N MET A 134 -6.76 20.69 7.84
CA MET A 134 -7.84 19.91 8.44
C MET A 134 -9.08 20.77 8.78
N GLU A 135 -8.89 22.01 9.24
CA GLU A 135 -10.00 22.90 9.57
C GLU A 135 -10.83 23.23 8.31
N SER A 136 -10.16 23.54 7.19
CA SER A 136 -10.82 23.76 5.91
C SER A 136 -11.57 22.53 5.42
N LEU A 137 -11.03 21.32 5.59
CA LEU A 137 -11.71 20.09 5.19
C LEU A 137 -12.91 19.76 6.06
N GLU A 138 -12.81 19.94 7.37
CA GLU A 138 -13.94 19.76 8.29
C GLU A 138 -15.10 20.69 7.92
N ASN A 139 -14.80 21.94 7.52
CA ASN A 139 -15.79 22.86 7.00
C ASN A 139 -16.44 22.34 5.70
N VAL A 140 -15.64 21.85 4.73
CA VAL A 140 -16.15 21.26 3.49
C VAL A 140 -17.06 20.06 3.77
N VAL A 141 -16.66 19.16 4.66
CA VAL A 141 -17.43 17.98 5.09
C VAL A 141 -18.79 18.42 5.65
N LYS A 142 -18.78 19.37 6.58
CA LYS A 142 -19.99 19.90 7.23
C LYS A 142 -20.93 20.61 6.26
N GLU A 143 -20.40 21.50 5.41
CA GLU A 143 -21.20 22.28 4.46
C GLU A 143 -21.86 21.42 3.38
N ASN A 144 -21.22 20.30 3.01
CA ASN A 144 -21.70 19.40 1.97
C ASN A 144 -22.41 18.15 2.52
N GLY A 145 -22.55 18.02 3.84
CA GLY A 145 -23.18 16.87 4.48
C GLY A 145 -22.49 15.55 4.13
N ILE A 146 -21.16 15.57 4.05
CA ILE A 146 -20.34 14.38 3.79
C ILE A 146 -20.24 13.61 5.11
N GLU A 147 -20.59 12.33 5.08
CA GLU A 147 -20.39 11.43 6.21
C GLU A 147 -18.96 10.88 6.16
N TRP A 148 -18.21 11.06 7.25
CA TRP A 148 -16.94 10.39 7.48
C TRP A 148 -16.84 9.93 8.94
N ASN A 149 -16.10 8.86 9.22
CA ASN A 149 -15.87 8.38 10.57
C ASN A 149 -14.47 8.80 11.06
N ASP A 150 -14.17 8.51 12.32
CA ASP A 150 -12.88 8.85 12.92
C ASP A 150 -11.71 8.23 12.15
N ILE A 151 -11.85 7.00 11.64
CA ILE A 151 -10.80 6.34 10.84
C ILE A 151 -10.47 7.12 9.57
N VAL A 152 -11.49 7.58 8.82
CA VAL A 152 -11.28 8.37 7.61
C VAL A 152 -10.61 9.69 7.94
N ARG A 153 -11.07 10.36 9.00
CA ARG A 153 -10.47 11.62 9.49
C ARG A 153 -8.99 11.42 9.84
N ASP A 154 -8.70 10.43 10.68
CA ASP A 154 -7.33 10.14 11.15
C ASP A 154 -6.42 9.69 10.00
N THR A 155 -6.96 8.97 9.03
CA THR A 155 -6.25 8.60 7.79
C THR A 155 -5.84 9.81 6.98
N ILE A 156 -6.71 10.82 6.86
CA ILE A 156 -6.39 12.06 6.14
C ILE A 156 -5.37 12.87 6.92
N GLU A 157 -5.51 12.98 8.24
CA GLU A 157 -4.58 13.69 9.12
C GLU A 157 -3.16 13.12 9.05
N VAL A 158 -3.02 11.79 9.17
CA VAL A 158 -1.72 11.10 9.03
C VAL A 158 -1.15 11.27 7.62
N ALA A 159 -1.98 11.10 6.58
CA ALA A 159 -1.51 11.27 5.21
C ALA A 159 -1.04 12.70 4.92
N PHE A 160 -1.66 13.70 5.56
CA PHE A 160 -1.24 15.10 5.49
C PHE A 160 0.08 15.35 6.19
N GLU A 161 0.30 14.74 7.36
CA GLU A 161 1.59 14.75 8.04
C GLU A 161 2.69 14.15 7.15
N GLU A 162 2.47 12.96 6.59
CA GLU A 162 3.40 12.30 5.69
C GLU A 162 3.69 13.16 4.45
N CYS A 163 2.66 13.73 3.80
CA CYS A 163 2.84 14.60 2.64
C CYS A 163 3.68 15.86 2.93
N ASN A 164 3.74 16.30 4.19
CA ASN A 164 4.47 17.48 4.61
C ASN A 164 5.87 17.17 5.17
N THR A 165 6.11 15.94 5.63
CA THR A 165 7.31 15.57 6.38
C THR A 165 8.15 14.47 5.73
N TYR A 166 7.58 13.67 4.84
CA TYR A 166 8.26 12.55 4.18
C TYR A 166 8.60 12.92 2.73
N ASP A 167 9.61 12.25 2.18
CA ASP A 167 9.85 12.29 0.75
C ASP A 167 8.79 11.45 0.03
N LEU A 168 8.12 12.06 -0.95
CA LEU A 168 7.11 11.39 -1.76
C LEU A 168 7.76 10.70 -2.96
N TYR A 169 7.66 9.38 -2.99
CA TYR A 169 8.17 8.58 -4.11
C TYR A 169 7.05 8.20 -5.07
N THR A 170 7.30 8.45 -6.36
CA THR A 170 6.53 7.87 -7.45
C THR A 170 7.50 7.34 -8.50
N MET A 171 7.23 6.15 -9.04
CA MET A 171 8.11 5.54 -10.02
C MET A 171 8.11 6.38 -11.30
N THR A 172 9.28 6.88 -11.70
CA THR A 172 9.43 7.54 -13.00
C THR A 172 9.25 6.49 -14.10
N PRO A 173 8.36 6.70 -15.08
CA PRO A 173 8.14 5.75 -16.16
C PRO A 173 9.38 5.64 -17.06
N PHE A 174 9.65 4.43 -17.54
CA PHE A 174 10.71 4.13 -18.50
C PHE A 174 10.28 2.95 -19.38
N GLU A 175 10.99 2.70 -20.48
CA GLU A 175 10.70 1.57 -21.36
C GLU A 175 10.83 0.24 -20.61
N GLY A 176 9.79 -0.58 -20.63
CA GLY A 176 9.72 -1.81 -19.84
C GLY A 176 9.36 -1.63 -18.36
N SER A 177 9.02 -0.42 -17.89
CA SER A 177 8.70 -0.17 -16.48
C SER A 177 7.47 -0.93 -15.97
N ASP A 178 6.47 -1.16 -16.83
CA ASP A 178 5.27 -1.92 -16.47
C ASP A 178 5.61 -3.38 -16.18
N ASN A 179 6.43 -4.01 -17.02
CA ASN A 179 6.90 -5.38 -16.81
C ASN A 179 7.77 -5.48 -15.55
N CYS A 180 8.69 -4.52 -15.35
CA CYS A 180 9.52 -4.47 -14.15
C CYS A 180 8.67 -4.37 -12.88
N ARG A 181 7.58 -3.58 -12.92
CA ARG A 181 6.66 -3.44 -11.78
C ARG A 181 6.05 -4.79 -11.39
N TYR A 182 5.53 -5.55 -12.36
CA TYR A 182 4.97 -6.88 -12.09
C TYR A 182 6.03 -7.86 -11.56
N ILE A 183 7.24 -7.87 -12.14
CA ILE A 183 8.33 -8.73 -11.67
C ILE A 183 8.68 -8.44 -10.21
N VAL A 184 8.81 -7.17 -9.83
CA VAL A 184 9.13 -6.78 -8.43
C VAL A 184 7.99 -7.14 -7.48
N GLU A 185 6.74 -6.90 -7.88
CA GLU A 185 5.54 -7.24 -7.10
C GLU A 185 5.46 -8.75 -6.81
N ASP A 186 5.66 -9.56 -7.84
CA ASP A 186 5.46 -11.01 -7.76
C ASP A 186 6.64 -11.76 -7.13
N SER A 187 7.88 -11.38 -7.46
CA SER A 187 9.06 -12.23 -7.22
C SER A 187 9.22 -12.65 -5.77
N LEU A 188 9.27 -11.68 -4.83
CA LEU A 188 9.49 -11.99 -3.42
C LEU A 188 8.25 -12.59 -2.76
N GLN A 189 7.05 -12.12 -3.14
CA GLN A 189 5.79 -12.58 -2.58
C GLN A 189 5.52 -14.04 -2.95
N GLN A 190 5.66 -14.41 -4.23
CA GLN A 190 5.45 -15.78 -4.68
C GLN A 190 6.45 -16.74 -4.05
N LYS A 191 7.72 -16.32 -3.94
CA LYS A 191 8.75 -17.09 -3.25
C LYS A 191 8.41 -17.31 -1.77
N ALA A 192 8.05 -16.24 -1.05
CA ALA A 192 7.68 -16.33 0.36
C ALA A 192 6.45 -17.23 0.57
N ALA A 193 5.45 -17.15 -0.32
CA ALA A 193 4.28 -18.02 -0.28
C ALA A 193 4.63 -19.49 -0.50
N ALA A 194 5.44 -19.80 -1.52
CA ALA A 194 5.88 -21.18 -1.79
C ALA A 194 6.68 -21.78 -0.62
N ASP A 195 7.61 -21.00 -0.07
CA ASP A 195 8.45 -21.44 1.05
C ASP A 195 7.63 -21.56 2.35
N ARG A 196 6.61 -20.71 2.57
CA ARG A 196 5.66 -20.85 3.69
C ARG A 196 4.88 -22.16 3.64
N GLU A 197 4.46 -22.61 2.45
CA GLU A 197 3.80 -23.92 2.30
C GLU A 197 4.75 -25.08 2.62
N THR A 198 6.04 -24.93 2.32
CA THR A 198 7.06 -25.90 2.73
C THR A 198 7.22 -25.93 4.25
N VAL A 199 7.27 -24.77 4.91
CA VAL A 199 7.32 -24.67 6.39
C VAL A 199 6.11 -25.35 7.03
N LYS A 200 4.89 -25.08 6.54
CA LYS A 200 3.66 -25.72 7.05
C LYS A 200 3.73 -27.24 6.98
N LYS A 201 4.16 -27.80 5.84
CA LYS A 201 4.29 -29.25 5.67
C LYS A 201 5.31 -29.88 6.62
N GLN A 202 6.43 -29.19 6.88
CA GLN A 202 7.44 -29.67 7.83
C GLN A 202 6.93 -29.63 9.27
N MET A 203 6.18 -28.59 9.63
CA MET A 203 5.53 -28.50 10.94
C MET A 203 4.46 -29.58 11.13
N GLU A 204 3.67 -29.88 10.09
CA GLU A 204 2.72 -31.01 10.09
C GLU A 204 3.41 -32.37 10.26
N ALA A 205 4.66 -32.50 9.78
CA ALA A 205 5.50 -33.68 9.98
C ALA A 205 6.21 -33.72 11.34
N GLY A 206 5.98 -32.74 12.22
CA GLY A 206 6.47 -32.71 13.60
C GLY A 206 7.73 -31.86 13.82
N ALA A 207 8.22 -31.13 12.82
CA ALA A 207 9.29 -30.16 13.03
C ALA A 207 8.81 -28.94 13.82
N SER A 208 9.67 -28.37 14.66
CA SER A 208 9.45 -27.03 15.21
C SER A 208 9.46 -25.97 14.11
N LEU A 209 8.89 -24.79 14.40
CA LEU A 209 8.95 -23.68 13.46
C LEU A 209 10.40 -23.33 13.12
N GLU A 210 11.27 -23.27 14.12
CA GLU A 210 12.69 -22.96 13.99
C GLU A 210 13.41 -23.96 13.07
N GLU A 211 13.19 -25.26 13.28
CA GLU A 211 13.73 -26.30 12.41
C GLU A 211 13.22 -26.13 10.97
N ALA A 212 11.91 -25.88 10.83
CA ALA A 212 11.27 -25.79 9.53
C ALA A 212 11.72 -24.56 8.69
N VAL A 213 12.00 -23.43 9.35
CA VAL A 213 12.53 -22.24 8.66
C VAL A 213 14.05 -22.27 8.47
N SER A 214 14.81 -22.99 9.31
CA SER A 214 16.28 -22.96 9.28
C SER A 214 16.90 -23.33 7.93
N GLY A 215 16.30 -24.28 7.21
CA GLY A 215 16.74 -24.70 5.88
C GLY A 215 16.41 -23.71 4.76
N LEU A 216 15.56 -22.72 5.03
CA LEU A 216 15.08 -21.73 4.05
C LEU A 216 15.68 -20.34 4.31
N VAL A 217 16.00 -20.02 5.57
CA VAL A 217 16.69 -18.77 5.95
C VAL A 217 18.20 -18.97 5.79
N THR A 218 18.64 -19.16 4.55
CA THR A 218 20.05 -19.37 4.20
C THR A 218 20.53 -18.31 3.20
N GLU A 219 21.83 -18.07 3.21
CA GLU A 219 22.45 -17.13 2.26
C GLU A 219 22.29 -17.60 0.82
N GLU A 220 22.40 -18.90 0.58
CA GLU A 220 22.22 -19.51 -0.74
C GLU A 220 20.80 -19.29 -1.29
N ASN A 221 19.78 -19.39 -0.44
CA ASN A 221 18.40 -19.18 -0.85
C ASN A 221 18.13 -17.70 -1.19
N PHE A 222 18.69 -16.77 -0.40
CA PHE A 222 18.64 -15.35 -0.70
C PHE A 222 19.35 -15.05 -2.03
N GLU A 223 20.57 -15.57 -2.23
CA GLU A 223 21.36 -15.34 -3.45
C GLU A 223 20.66 -15.90 -4.69
N THR A 224 20.06 -17.08 -4.59
CA THR A 224 19.30 -17.67 -5.70
C THR A 224 18.19 -16.73 -6.15
N TRP A 225 17.35 -16.29 -5.22
CA TRP A 225 16.27 -15.35 -5.50
C TRP A 225 16.77 -14.00 -6.03
N TYR A 226 17.81 -13.44 -5.40
CA TYR A 226 18.38 -12.15 -5.79
C TYR A 226 18.93 -12.19 -7.23
N ASN A 227 19.59 -13.27 -7.62
CA ASN A 227 20.15 -13.44 -8.95
C ASN A 227 19.06 -13.70 -10.01
N GLU A 228 18.00 -14.45 -9.66
CA GLU A 228 16.83 -14.63 -10.51
C GLU A 228 16.11 -13.31 -10.77
N LEU A 229 15.79 -12.54 -9.71
CA LEU A 229 15.17 -11.22 -9.83
C LEU A 229 16.05 -10.27 -10.67
N SER A 230 17.36 -10.25 -10.41
CA SER A 230 18.31 -9.43 -11.18
C SER A 230 18.31 -9.76 -12.66
N THR A 231 18.13 -11.03 -13.02
CA THR A 231 18.11 -11.50 -14.41
C THR A 231 16.80 -11.08 -15.08
N GLN A 232 15.66 -11.35 -14.44
CA GLN A 232 14.33 -10.99 -14.96
C GLN A 232 14.21 -9.48 -15.21
N LEU A 233 14.72 -8.64 -14.29
CA LEU A 233 14.69 -7.19 -14.47
C LEU A 233 15.58 -6.70 -15.63
N LYS A 234 16.74 -7.33 -15.85
CA LYS A 234 17.60 -6.98 -17.00
C LYS A 234 16.96 -7.34 -18.32
N GLU A 235 16.24 -8.46 -18.38
CA GLU A 235 15.50 -8.88 -19.57
C GLU A 235 14.31 -7.95 -19.84
N ALA A 236 13.58 -7.56 -18.80
CA ALA A 236 12.39 -6.71 -18.92
C ALA A 236 12.67 -5.29 -19.43
N VAL A 237 13.88 -4.76 -19.21
CA VAL A 237 14.29 -3.44 -19.74
C VAL A 237 14.94 -3.51 -21.12
N GLN A 238 15.12 -4.71 -21.67
CA GLN A 238 15.67 -4.95 -23.01
C GLN A 238 14.60 -5.36 -24.04
N SER A 239 13.37 -5.62 -23.58
CA SER A 239 12.20 -6.03 -24.37
C SER A 239 11.39 -4.85 -24.85
#